data_AF-A0AB37NPD3-F1
#
_entry.id   AF-A0AB37NPD3-F1
#
_cell.length_a   1.000
_cell.length_b   1.000
_cell.length_c   1.000
_cell.angle_alpha   90.00
_cell.angle_beta   90.00
_cell.angle_gamma   90.00
#
_symmetry.space_group_name_H-M   'P 1'
#
loop_
_entity.id
_entity.type
_entity.pdbx_description
1 polymer ?
#
loop_
_entity_poly.entity_id
_entity_poly.type
_entity_poly.pdbx_seq_one_letter_code
_entity_poly.pdbx_strand_id
1 'polypeptide(L)'
;MRIDIWTAEIYVRYTATEAEIFELTVRTIGKRKDAAIKSAKSKIISNLKKRNKPFVKLRLVWIEHTNVLEKSSYDCFVELKEKGLRKKAIMQQLKLTYHEVIFFDNYYCGRTKRLTHQKYLYLRDFMDDEQIRRRFKIPKSEYTKFIQSHN
;
A
#
# COMPACT_ATOMS: atom_id res chain seq x y z
N MET A 1 4.49 -2.87 -8.94
CA MET A 1 3.78 -3.88 -8.12
C MET A 1 2.30 -3.80 -8.45
N ARG A 2 1.70 -4.93 -8.79
CA ARG A 2 0.29 -5.03 -9.15
C ARG A 2 -0.60 -4.99 -7.90
N ILE A 3 -1.48 -4.01 -7.82
CA ILE A 3 -2.53 -3.88 -6.80
C ILE A 3 -3.87 -4.12 -7.47
N ASP A 4 -4.52 -5.24 -7.13
CA ASP A 4 -5.85 -5.56 -7.62
C ASP A 4 -6.90 -4.90 -6.71
N ILE A 5 -7.85 -4.21 -7.34
CA ILE A 5 -8.99 -3.59 -6.68
C ILE A 5 -10.19 -4.51 -6.82
N TRP A 6 -10.89 -4.70 -5.71
CA TRP A 6 -12.09 -5.53 -5.62
C TRP A 6 -13.21 -4.71 -4.99
N THR A 7 -14.40 -4.85 -5.52
CA THR A 7 -15.62 -4.42 -4.85
C THR A 7 -16.28 -5.65 -4.24
N ALA A 8 -16.63 -5.58 -2.96
CA ALA A 8 -17.26 -6.68 -2.26
C ALA A 8 -18.53 -6.20 -1.55
N GLU A 9 -19.54 -7.05 -1.53
CA GLU A 9 -20.77 -6.87 -0.78
C GLU A 9 -20.85 -7.90 0.34
N ILE A 10 -21.01 -7.39 1.55
CA ILE A 10 -21.05 -8.20 2.77
C ILE A 10 -22.41 -8.01 3.43
N TYR A 11 -23.17 -9.09 3.50
CA TYR A 11 -24.40 -9.16 4.27
C TYR A 11 -24.07 -9.38 5.75
N VAL A 12 -24.63 -8.53 6.60
CA VAL A 12 -24.53 -8.59 8.05
C VAL A 12 -25.95 -8.74 8.61
N ARG A 13 -26.14 -9.78 9.41
CA ARG A 13 -27.39 -10.00 10.14
C ARG A 13 -27.18 -9.66 11.61
N TYR A 14 -27.97 -8.74 12.13
CA TYR A 14 -27.94 -8.31 13.53
C TYR A 14 -28.92 -9.12 14.38
N THR A 15 -30.13 -9.36 13.89
CA THR A 15 -31.18 -10.14 14.57
C THR A 15 -31.94 -11.04 13.57
N ALA A 16 -33.08 -11.62 13.96
CA ALA A 16 -33.89 -12.41 13.04
C ALA A 16 -34.51 -11.57 11.91
N THR A 17 -34.78 -10.30 12.17
CA THR A 17 -35.48 -9.38 11.25
C THR A 17 -34.59 -8.22 10.78
N GLU A 18 -33.51 -7.92 11.48
CA GLU A 18 -32.62 -6.80 11.14
C GLU A 18 -31.34 -7.29 10.43
N ALA A 19 -31.12 -6.76 9.23
CA ALA A 19 -29.93 -7.01 8.44
C ALA A 19 -29.56 -5.83 7.55
N GLU A 20 -28.30 -5.77 7.15
CA GLU A 20 -27.73 -4.70 6.32
C GLU A 20 -26.70 -5.28 5.35
N ILE A 21 -26.60 -4.69 4.16
CA ILE A 21 -25.56 -5.02 3.19
C ILE A 21 -24.55 -3.87 3.18
N PHE A 22 -23.28 -4.22 3.33
CA PHE A 22 -22.17 -3.30 3.23
C PHE A 22 -21.43 -3.51 1.92
N GLU A 23 -21.36 -2.45 1.11
CA GLU A 23 -20.46 -2.41 -0.03
C GLU A 23 -19.13 -1.78 0.37
N LEU A 24 -18.01 -2.39 -0.03
CA LEU A 24 -16.70 -1.81 0.21
C LEU A 24 -15.67 -2.19 -0.85
N THR A 25 -14.77 -1.24 -1.12
CA THR A 25 -13.60 -1.47 -1.94
C THR A 25 -12.43 -2.03 -1.12
N VAL A 26 -11.82 -3.08 -1.63
CA VAL A 26 -10.67 -3.76 -1.05
C VAL A 26 -9.53 -3.76 -2.05
N ARG A 27 -8.31 -3.53 -1.56
CA ARG A 27 -7.09 -3.55 -2.38
C ARG A 27 -6.21 -4.71 -1.91
N THR A 28 -5.75 -5.54 -2.84
CA THR A 28 -4.83 -6.64 -2.56
C THR A 28 -3.59 -6.55 -3.42
N ILE A 29 -2.46 -7.01 -2.88
CA ILE A 29 -1.25 -7.18 -3.69
C ILE A 29 -1.40 -8.47 -4.51
N GLY A 30 -1.44 -8.31 -5.83
CA GLY A 30 -1.73 -9.37 -6.78
C GLY A 30 -3.17 -9.91 -6.72
N LYS A 31 -3.47 -10.82 -7.65
CA LYS A 31 -4.80 -11.39 -7.87
C LYS A 31 -5.13 -12.45 -6.80
N ARG A 32 -5.37 -12.01 -5.56
CA ARG A 32 -5.65 -12.88 -4.41
C ARG A 32 -7.08 -12.69 -3.92
N LYS A 33 -8.04 -13.32 -4.60
CA LYS A 33 -9.49 -13.24 -4.26
C LYS A 33 -9.76 -13.59 -2.80
N ASP A 34 -9.16 -14.65 -2.27
CA ASP A 34 -9.35 -15.05 -0.87
C ASP A 34 -8.86 -14.00 0.13
N ALA A 35 -7.74 -13.33 -0.18
CA ALA A 35 -7.25 -12.23 0.64
C ALA A 35 -8.19 -11.03 0.59
N ALA A 36 -8.78 -10.75 -0.57
CA ALA A 36 -9.77 -9.68 -0.73
C ALA A 36 -11.03 -9.96 0.11
N ILE A 37 -11.55 -11.20 0.05
CA ILE A 37 -12.71 -11.62 0.86
C ILE A 37 -12.40 -11.51 2.34
N LYS A 38 -11.26 -12.05 2.80
CA LYS A 38 -10.86 -11.97 4.22
C LYS A 38 -10.74 -10.51 4.68
N SER A 39 -10.08 -9.67 3.88
CA SER A 39 -9.94 -8.25 4.19
C SER A 39 -11.27 -7.51 4.23
N ALA A 40 -12.21 -7.80 3.30
CA ALA A 40 -13.55 -7.23 3.30
C ALA A 40 -14.28 -7.54 4.61
N LYS A 41 -14.34 -8.83 4.99
CA LYS A 41 -14.97 -9.27 6.24
C LYS A 41 -14.32 -8.64 7.46
N SER A 42 -13.00 -8.63 7.54
CA SER A 42 -12.27 -8.03 8.67
C SER A 42 -12.53 -6.53 8.81
N LYS A 43 -12.64 -5.78 7.71
CA LYS A 43 -12.97 -4.34 7.73
C LYS A 43 -14.37 -4.10 8.31
N ILE A 44 -15.37 -4.87 7.86
CA ILE A 44 -16.74 -4.78 8.39
C ILE A 44 -16.78 -5.13 9.87
N ILE A 45 -16.15 -6.23 10.30
CA ILE A 45 -16.06 -6.59 11.72
C ILE A 45 -15.43 -5.46 12.54
N SER A 46 -14.36 -4.85 12.03
CA SER A 46 -13.67 -3.75 12.70
C SER A 46 -14.56 -2.51 12.81
N ASN A 47 -15.33 -2.19 11.77
CA ASN A 47 -16.28 -1.08 11.76
C ASN A 47 -17.42 -1.31 12.77
N LEU A 48 -18.03 -2.51 12.76
CA LEU A 48 -19.10 -2.87 13.70
C LEU A 48 -18.63 -2.83 15.16
N LYS A 49 -17.42 -3.33 15.44
CA LYS A 49 -16.79 -3.22 16.77
C LYS A 49 -16.60 -1.77 17.21
N LYS A 50 -16.13 -0.90 16.32
CA LYS A 50 -15.99 0.54 16.62
C LYS A 50 -17.33 1.22 16.91
N ARG A 51 -18.41 0.76 16.27
CA ARG A 51 -19.78 1.24 16.50
C ARG A 51 -20.47 0.56 17.69
N ASN A 52 -19.78 -0.34 18.39
CA ASN A 52 -20.33 -1.19 19.43
C ASN A 52 -21.62 -1.94 19.01
N LYS A 53 -21.70 -2.34 17.73
CA LYS A 53 -22.84 -3.10 17.19
C LYS A 53 -22.51 -4.59 17.14
N PRO A 54 -23.14 -5.44 17.97
CA PRO A 54 -23.01 -6.89 17.86
C PRO A 54 -23.74 -7.39 16.61
N PHE A 55 -23.27 -8.51 16.04
CA PHE A 55 -23.91 -9.14 14.88
C PHE A 55 -23.95 -10.65 15.06
N VAL A 56 -24.98 -11.29 14.50
CA VAL A 56 -25.19 -12.75 14.57
C VAL A 56 -24.46 -13.46 13.44
N LYS A 57 -24.47 -12.88 12.23
CA LYS A 57 -23.89 -13.54 11.06
C LYS A 57 -23.33 -12.55 10.06
N LEU A 58 -22.24 -12.96 9.40
CA LEU A 58 -21.63 -12.22 8.31
C LEU A 58 -21.41 -13.16 7.12
N ARG A 59 -21.90 -12.78 5.94
CA ARG A 59 -21.80 -13.55 4.68
C ARG A 59 -21.31 -12.67 3.55
N LEU A 60 -20.51 -13.26 2.66
CA LEU A 60 -20.19 -12.64 1.38
C LEU A 60 -21.39 -12.84 0.46
N VAL A 61 -21.90 -11.77 -0.14
CA VAL A 61 -22.96 -11.82 -1.15
C VAL A 61 -22.31 -11.83 -2.53
N TRP A 62 -21.50 -10.81 -2.79
CA TRP A 62 -20.88 -10.57 -4.08
C TRP A 62 -19.43 -10.13 -3.90
N ILE A 63 -18.58 -10.47 -4.86
CA ILE A 63 -17.24 -9.88 -5.00
C ILE A 63 -16.83 -9.87 -6.47
N GLU A 64 -16.35 -8.72 -6.91
CA GLU A 64 -15.94 -8.49 -8.29
C GLU A 64 -14.55 -7.85 -8.33
N HIS A 65 -13.76 -8.28 -9.31
CA HIS A 65 -12.49 -7.64 -9.64
C HIS A 65 -12.79 -6.45 -10.54
N THR A 66 -12.52 -5.24 -10.06
CA THR A 66 -12.93 -4.01 -10.76
C THR A 66 -11.80 -3.37 -11.53
N ASN A 67 -10.59 -3.35 -10.97
CA ASN A 67 -9.47 -2.69 -11.64
C ASN A 67 -8.11 -3.21 -11.16
N VAL A 68 -7.06 -2.81 -11.87
CA VAL A 68 -5.66 -3.02 -11.52
C VAL A 68 -4.96 -1.67 -11.45
N LEU A 69 -4.24 -1.43 -10.36
CA LEU A 69 -3.33 -0.30 -10.23
C LEU A 69 -1.90 -0.82 -10.15
N GLU A 70 -1.01 -0.20 -10.90
CA GLU A 70 0.42 -0.40 -10.71
C GLU A 70 0.97 0.66 -9.77
N LYS A 71 1.66 0.20 -8.72
CA LYS A 71 2.35 1.06 -7.76
C LYS A 71 3.78 0.61 -7.56
N SER A 72 4.69 1.54 -7.30
CA SER A 72 6.03 1.14 -6.91
C SER A 72 6.03 0.48 -5.53
N SER A 73 7.02 -0.36 -5.24
CA SER A 73 7.16 -0.97 -3.91
C SER A 73 7.32 0.10 -2.83
N TYR A 74 7.92 1.25 -3.17
CA TYR A 74 8.08 2.36 -2.24
C TYR A 74 6.76 3.08 -1.97
N ASP A 75 5.92 3.36 -2.98
CA ASP A 75 4.60 3.99 -2.75
C ASP A 75 3.73 3.11 -1.83
N CYS A 76 3.77 1.79 -2.04
CA CYS A 76 3.06 0.86 -1.16
C CYS A 76 3.66 0.80 0.25
N PHE A 77 4.98 0.96 0.39
CA PHE A 77 5.61 1.08 1.70
C PHE A 77 5.10 2.31 2.46
N VAL A 78 5.04 3.48 1.80
CA VAL A 78 4.54 4.73 2.37
C VAL A 78 3.10 4.56 2.87
N GLU A 79 2.21 4.03 2.04
CA GLU A 79 0.81 3.80 2.45
C GLU A 79 0.67 2.89 3.69
N LEU A 80 1.50 1.85 3.80
CA LEU A 80 1.46 0.94 4.96
C LEU A 80 2.05 1.61 6.20
N LYS A 81 3.05 2.47 6.03
CA LYS A 81 3.62 3.27 7.12
C LYS A 81 2.64 4.29 7.66
N GLU A 82 1.95 5.03 6.81
CA GLU A 82 0.91 5.99 7.21
C GLU A 82 -0.25 5.32 7.94
N LYS A 83 -0.58 4.07 7.58
CA LYS A 83 -1.56 3.24 8.31
C LYS A 83 -1.04 2.71 9.65
N GLY A 84 0.20 3.03 10.04
CA GLY A 84 0.79 2.63 11.31
C GLY A 84 1.19 1.16 11.40
N LEU A 85 1.38 0.46 10.27
CA LEU A 85 1.78 -0.95 10.31
C LEU A 85 3.20 -1.12 10.86
N ARG A 86 3.40 -2.17 11.66
CA ARG A 86 4.71 -2.54 12.18
C ARG A 86 5.63 -3.01 11.06
N LYS A 87 6.93 -2.72 11.20
CA LYS A 87 8.00 -3.07 10.24
C LYS A 87 7.93 -4.52 9.74
N LYS A 88 7.77 -5.48 10.66
CA LYS A 88 7.66 -6.91 10.34
C LYS A 88 6.47 -7.25 9.43
N ALA A 89 5.32 -6.60 9.65
CA ALA A 89 4.13 -6.82 8.83
C ALA A 89 4.33 -6.25 7.41
N ILE A 90 4.94 -5.07 7.30
CA ILE A 90 5.28 -4.45 6.02
C ILE A 90 6.23 -5.34 5.21
N MET A 91 7.30 -5.86 5.85
CA MET A 91 8.24 -6.79 5.22
C MET A 91 7.53 -8.01 4.63
N GLN A 92 6.67 -8.67 5.42
CA GLN A 92 5.94 -9.85 4.97
C GLN A 92 4.97 -9.54 3.83
N GLN A 93 4.25 -8.41 3.92
CA GLN A 93 3.23 -8.03 2.94
C GLN A 93 3.84 -7.62 1.60
N LEU A 94 4.93 -6.85 1.63
CA LEU A 94 5.62 -6.36 0.42
C LEU A 94 6.71 -7.32 -0.06
N LYS A 95 6.97 -8.42 0.66
CA LYS A 95 8.08 -9.35 0.42
C LYS A 95 9.44 -8.65 0.35
N LEU A 96 9.63 -7.63 1.19
CA LEU A 96 10.87 -6.88 1.26
C LEU A 96 11.82 -7.50 2.28
N THR A 97 13.11 -7.48 1.96
CA THR A 97 14.19 -7.81 2.89
C THR A 97 14.30 -6.74 4.00
N TYR A 98 15.01 -7.08 5.07
CA TYR A 98 15.28 -6.13 6.15
C TYR A 98 16.00 -4.89 5.63
N HIS A 99 17.02 -5.07 4.78
CA HIS A 99 17.81 -3.98 4.22
C HIS A 99 16.97 -3.04 3.34
N GLU A 100 16.09 -3.56 2.50
CA GLU A 100 15.18 -2.74 1.68
C GLU A 100 14.22 -1.92 2.55
N VAL A 101 13.70 -2.52 3.62
CA VAL A 101 12.81 -1.80 4.53
C VAL A 101 13.56 -0.71 5.29
N ILE A 102 14.78 -0.95 5.77
CA ILE A 102 15.61 0.09 6.39
C ILE A 102 15.94 1.21 5.39
N PHE A 103 16.24 0.85 4.14
CA PHE A 103 16.48 1.80 3.07
C PHE A 103 15.26 2.71 2.83
N PHE A 104 14.06 2.13 2.66
CA PHE A 104 12.82 2.91 2.51
C PHE A 104 12.49 3.75 3.75
N ASP A 105 12.65 3.20 4.95
CA ASP A 105 12.40 3.89 6.23
C ASP A 105 13.32 5.11 6.39
N ASN A 106 14.61 4.97 6.05
CA ASN A 106 15.57 6.06 6.10
C ASN A 106 15.22 7.17 5.09
N TYR A 107 14.81 6.82 3.88
CA TYR A 107 14.40 7.82 2.90
C TYR A 107 13.10 8.52 3.32
N TYR A 108 12.09 7.76 3.73
CA TYR A 108 10.80 8.28 4.23
C TYR A 108 10.97 9.25 5.42
N CYS A 109 11.84 8.91 6.37
CA CYS A 109 12.15 9.77 7.52
C CYS A 109 13.11 10.93 7.21
N GLY A 110 13.49 11.14 5.94
CA GLY A 110 14.39 12.23 5.55
C GLY A 110 15.85 12.08 6.05
N ARG A 111 16.27 10.85 6.39
CA ARG A 111 17.63 10.54 6.89
C ARG A 111 18.64 10.30 5.77
N THR A 112 18.23 10.48 4.52
CA THR A 112 19.09 10.37 3.33
C THR A 112 19.58 11.75 2.91
N LYS A 113 20.71 11.80 2.20
CA LYS A 113 21.21 13.06 1.64
C LYS A 113 20.22 13.53 0.56
N ARG A 114 19.83 14.80 0.59
CA ARG A 114 18.96 15.38 -0.45
C ARG A 114 19.74 15.61 -1.74
N LEU A 115 19.16 15.20 -2.86
CA LEU A 115 19.63 15.54 -4.20
C LEU A 115 18.88 16.79 -4.67
N THR A 116 19.60 17.87 -4.96
CA THR A 116 19.03 19.07 -5.58
C THR A 116 19.23 19.01 -7.09
N HIS A 117 18.42 19.74 -7.85
CA HIS A 117 18.53 19.76 -9.31
C HIS A 117 19.91 20.25 -9.79
N GLN A 118 20.44 21.34 -9.22
CA GLN A 118 21.79 21.83 -9.53
C GLN A 118 22.87 20.77 -9.30
N LYS A 119 22.76 20.04 -8.17
CA LYS A 119 23.71 18.97 -7.84
C LYS A 119 23.58 17.78 -8.77
N TYR A 120 22.36 17.46 -9.21
CA TYR A 120 22.11 16.43 -10.21
C TYR A 120 22.77 16.79 -11.54
N LEU A 121 22.57 18.02 -12.05
CA LEU A 121 23.20 18.48 -13.30
C LEU A 121 24.72 18.35 -13.25
N TYR A 122 25.34 18.82 -12.17
CA TYR A 122 26.79 18.68 -11.97
C TYR A 122 27.25 17.21 -11.97
N LEU A 123 26.53 16.32 -11.28
CA LEU A 123 26.93 14.91 -11.17
C LEU A 123 26.74 14.13 -12.48
N ARG A 124 25.75 14.51 -13.30
CA ARG A 124 25.42 13.80 -14.55
C ARG A 124 26.55 13.87 -15.58
N ASP A 125 27.45 14.85 -15.46
CA ASP A 125 28.62 14.98 -16.33
C ASP A 125 29.63 13.82 -16.16
N PHE A 126 29.59 13.10 -15.03
CA PHE A 126 30.57 12.05 -14.71
C PHE A 126 29.98 10.80 -14.02
N MET A 127 28.67 10.76 -13.77
CA MET A 127 27.97 9.62 -13.20
C MET A 127 26.68 9.36 -13.96
N ASP A 128 26.32 8.08 -14.12
CA ASP A 128 25.00 7.73 -14.63
C ASP A 128 23.90 7.93 -13.56
N ASP A 129 22.65 7.99 -14.02
CA ASP A 129 21.48 8.20 -13.17
C ASP A 129 21.34 7.15 -12.05
N GLU A 130 21.68 5.89 -12.32
CA GLU A 130 21.56 4.82 -11.34
C GLU A 130 22.65 4.92 -10.26
N GLN A 131 23.86 5.32 -10.63
CA GLN A 131 24.95 5.64 -9.72
C GLN A 131 24.60 6.84 -8.84
N ILE A 132 24.07 7.92 -9.42
CA ILE A 132 23.61 9.10 -8.67
C ILE A 132 22.51 8.69 -7.69
N ARG A 133 21.47 7.98 -8.17
CA ARG A 133 20.37 7.50 -7.33
C ARG A 133 20.86 6.67 -6.15
N ARG A 134 21.76 5.71 -6.38
CA ARG A 134 22.33 4.85 -5.33
C ARG A 134 23.14 5.66 -4.33
N ARG A 135 23.96 6.62 -4.80
CA ARG A 135 24.77 7.50 -3.94
C ARG A 135 23.92 8.31 -2.96
N PHE A 136 22.75 8.77 -3.38
CA PHE A 136 21.81 9.52 -2.55
C PHE A 136 20.78 8.64 -1.83
N LYS A 137 20.82 7.32 -2.07
CA LYS A 137 19.89 6.34 -1.48
C LYS A 137 18.42 6.67 -1.76
N ILE A 138 18.11 7.08 -2.99
CA ILE A 138 16.75 7.46 -3.40
C ILE A 138 16.03 6.23 -3.97
N PRO A 139 14.78 5.92 -3.54
CA PRO A 139 13.96 4.89 -4.17
C PRO A 139 13.79 5.14 -5.67
N LYS A 140 13.77 4.08 -6.49
CA LYS A 140 13.73 4.21 -7.95
C LYS A 140 12.56 5.06 -8.45
N SER A 141 11.36 4.85 -7.92
CA SER A 141 10.17 5.64 -8.28
C SER A 141 10.32 7.11 -7.92
N GLU A 142 10.88 7.42 -6.75
CA GLU A 142 11.10 8.79 -6.30
C GLU A 142 12.15 9.51 -7.15
N TYR A 143 13.19 8.79 -7.56
CA TYR A 143 14.19 9.33 -8.48
C TYR A 143 13.58 9.64 -9.85
N THR A 144 12.77 8.74 -10.40
CA THR A 144 12.05 8.99 -11.66
C THR A 144 11.15 10.22 -11.56
N LYS A 145 10.39 10.38 -10.45
CA LYS A 145 9.57 11.58 -10.21
C LYS A 145 10.43 12.84 -10.15
N PHE A 146 11.58 12.79 -9.49
CA PHE A 146 12.51 13.91 -9.41
C PHE A 146 13.05 14.33 -10.78
N ILE A 147 13.40 13.39 -11.66
CA ILE A 147 13.85 13.72 -13.01
C ILE A 147 12.70 14.31 -13.83
N GLN A 148 11.53 13.68 -13.79
CA GLN A 148 10.35 14.13 -14.52
C GLN A 148 9.86 15.52 -14.08
N SER A 149 10.05 15.91 -12.82
CA SER A 149 9.61 17.23 -12.34
C SER A 149 10.52 18.39 -12.79
N HIS A 150 11.64 18.10 -13.45
CA HIS A 150 12.61 19.09 -13.92
C HIS A 150 12.90 18.98 -15.43
N ASN A 151 12.19 18.09 -16.12
CA ASN A 151 12.13 18.02 -17.58
C ASN A 151 10.90 18.79 -18.08
#